data_AF-A0AAN9BE45-F1
#
_entry.id   AF-A0AAN9BE45-F1
#
_cell.length_a   1.000
_cell.length_b   1.000
_cell.length_c   1.000
_cell.angle_alpha   90.00
_cell.angle_beta   90.00
_cell.angle_gamma   90.00
#
_symmetry.space_group_name_H-M   'P 1'
#
loop_
_entity.id
_entity.type
_entity.pdbx_description
1 polymer ?
#
loop_
_entity_poly.entity_id
_entity_poly.type
_entity_poly.pdbx_seq_one_letter_code
_entity_poly.pdbx_strand_id
1 'polypeptide(L)'
;MLSSFIDVDTVFDDVIANDNVLFDVNARSKLECSNQCVSKQECASFTYHQSAEMRSCRGYTQMMTTNSLTTPALGARSFSLKGPRCPVSSGFVQDAMTGLCYKAYHDRYNYTAARAICQETDSDFIMLDTEDKVQVLIRGGQVLPGGGYWMGLRRPSYLGPTTRNSTASEYAWTRTGQFVGSVNYFMSPATFNQDCATCAMIPDPNGFIWMVYPCEGSSVNRILCEKL
;
A
#
# COMPACT_ATOMS: atom_id res chain seq x y z
N MET A 1 3.58 29.14 -6.76
CA MET A 1 4.04 28.12 -7.73
C MET A 1 3.25 26.84 -7.47
N LEU A 2 2.08 26.66 -8.09
CA LEU A 2 1.27 25.44 -7.99
C LEU A 2 0.72 25.14 -9.39
N SER A 3 1.56 24.58 -10.25
CA SER A 3 1.20 24.17 -11.60
C SER A 3 1.97 22.89 -11.90
N SER A 4 1.29 21.73 -11.85
CA SER A 4 1.69 20.46 -12.52
C SER A 4 1.07 19.16 -11.93
N PHE A 5 -0.01 19.21 -11.15
CA PHE A 5 -0.49 18.00 -10.45
C PHE A 5 -1.50 17.11 -11.20
N ILE A 6 -2.00 17.48 -12.39
CA ILE A 6 -3.17 16.80 -12.97
C ILE A 6 -3.02 16.49 -14.47
N ASP A 7 -3.14 15.21 -14.82
CA ASP A 7 -3.15 14.59 -16.17
C ASP A 7 -3.81 13.18 -15.98
N VAL A 8 -4.73 12.59 -16.77
CA VAL A 8 -5.25 12.73 -18.16
C VAL A 8 -6.75 12.35 -18.20
N ASP A 9 -7.43 12.75 -19.30
CA ASP A 9 -8.83 12.59 -19.70
C ASP A 9 -9.30 11.18 -20.14
N THR A 10 -10.48 10.77 -19.68
CA THR A 10 -11.34 9.76 -20.34
C THR A 10 -12.83 10.03 -20.06
N VAL A 11 -13.70 9.82 -21.05
CA VAL A 11 -15.16 10.05 -21.02
C VAL A 11 -15.87 8.70 -21.20
N PHE A 12 -16.83 8.37 -20.33
CA PHE A 12 -17.70 7.19 -20.47
C PHE A 12 -19.10 7.47 -19.91
N ASP A 13 -20.10 6.83 -20.52
CA ASP A 13 -21.53 6.99 -20.25
C ASP A 13 -22.08 5.70 -19.60
N ASP A 14 -22.58 5.77 -18.35
CA ASP A 14 -23.76 5.03 -17.80
C ASP A 14 -23.74 4.95 -16.26
N VAL A 15 -24.80 5.36 -15.54
CA VAL A 15 -24.78 5.55 -14.07
C VAL A 15 -25.13 4.27 -13.27
N ILE A 16 -24.28 3.88 -12.29
CA ILE A 16 -24.65 2.98 -11.17
C ILE A 16 -24.20 3.59 -9.83
N ALA A 17 -25.10 3.64 -8.85
CA ALA A 17 -24.86 4.16 -7.49
C ALA A 17 -23.96 3.21 -6.68
N ASN A 18 -22.93 3.74 -6.01
CA ASN A 18 -21.96 2.96 -5.24
C ASN A 18 -21.67 3.61 -3.88
N ASP A 19 -21.58 2.79 -2.82
CA ASP A 19 -21.41 3.16 -1.39
C ASP A 19 -20.05 3.80 -1.01
N ASN A 20 -19.22 4.15 -2.00
CA ASN A 20 -17.85 4.66 -1.81
C ASN A 20 -17.76 6.20 -1.89
N VAL A 21 -18.88 6.91 -1.79
CA VAL A 21 -18.94 8.37 -1.93
C VAL A 21 -18.69 9.05 -0.57
N LEU A 22 -17.59 9.78 -0.47
CA LEU A 22 -17.21 10.55 0.73
C LEU A 22 -17.94 11.88 0.85
N PHE A 23 -18.21 12.50 -0.29
CA PHE A 23 -18.94 13.76 -0.36
C PHE A 23 -19.48 13.97 -1.76
N ASP A 24 -20.57 14.72 -1.84
CA ASP A 24 -21.16 15.21 -3.07
C ASP A 24 -21.57 16.67 -2.85
N VAL A 25 -20.85 17.59 -3.49
CA VAL A 25 -20.99 19.03 -3.26
C VAL A 25 -20.94 19.79 -4.56
N ASN A 26 -21.46 21.02 -4.55
CA ASN A 26 -21.21 21.95 -5.64
C ASN A 26 -19.81 22.55 -5.51
N ALA A 27 -18.98 22.41 -6.53
CA ALA A 27 -17.66 23.05 -6.59
C ALA A 27 -17.58 23.97 -7.80
N ARG A 28 -17.06 25.18 -7.64
CA ARG A 28 -16.99 26.17 -8.72
C ARG A 28 -15.91 25.83 -9.74
N SER A 29 -14.95 25.01 -9.35
CA SER A 29 -13.84 24.58 -10.19
C SER A 29 -13.32 23.21 -9.79
N LYS A 30 -12.59 22.60 -10.71
CA LYS A 30 -11.78 21.40 -10.46
C LYS A 30 -10.80 21.57 -9.29
N LEU A 31 -10.21 22.76 -9.13
CA LEU A 31 -9.26 23.03 -8.04
C LEU A 31 -9.96 23.08 -6.68
N GLU A 32 -11.15 23.66 -6.61
CA GLU A 32 -11.96 23.64 -5.40
C GLU A 32 -12.36 22.20 -5.04
N CYS A 33 -12.74 21.42 -6.05
CA CYS A 33 -13.05 20.00 -5.89
C CYS A 33 -11.83 19.19 -5.38
N SER A 34 -10.63 19.43 -5.92
CA SER A 34 -9.42 18.79 -5.43
C SER A 34 -9.09 19.18 -4.00
N ASN A 35 -9.29 20.46 -3.63
CA ASN A 35 -9.04 20.91 -2.26
C ASN A 35 -10.00 20.27 -1.25
N GLN A 36 -11.26 20.04 -1.63
CA GLN A 36 -12.23 19.31 -0.83
C GLN A 36 -11.87 17.83 -0.67
N CYS A 37 -11.28 17.23 -1.71
CA CYS A 37 -10.77 15.86 -1.61
C CYS A 37 -9.53 15.81 -0.71
N VAL A 38 -8.53 16.68 -0.94
CA VAL A 38 -7.29 16.73 -0.13
C VAL A 38 -7.55 17.05 1.34
N SER A 39 -8.60 17.82 1.66
CA SER A 39 -8.96 18.12 3.05
C SER A 39 -9.57 16.92 3.80
N LYS A 40 -9.92 15.85 3.08
CA LYS A 40 -10.44 14.60 3.63
C LYS A 40 -9.38 13.53 3.52
N GLN A 41 -8.88 13.06 4.67
CA GLN A 41 -7.78 12.10 4.75
C GLN A 41 -8.05 10.79 3.99
N GLU A 42 -9.31 10.40 3.88
CA GLU A 42 -9.75 9.17 3.21
C GLU A 42 -10.00 9.35 1.71
N CYS A 43 -9.94 10.58 1.18
CA CYS A 43 -10.24 10.82 -0.22
C CYS A 43 -9.08 10.39 -1.12
N ALA A 44 -9.31 9.40 -1.97
CA ALA A 44 -8.31 8.91 -2.92
C ALA A 44 -8.57 9.45 -4.34
N SER A 45 -9.82 9.71 -4.70
CA SER A 45 -10.18 10.29 -6.00
C SER A 45 -11.45 11.13 -5.94
N PHE A 46 -11.71 11.91 -6.98
CA PHE A 46 -12.91 12.70 -7.13
C PHE A 46 -13.36 12.78 -8.59
N THR A 47 -14.65 12.99 -8.83
CA THR A 47 -15.20 13.41 -10.13
C THR A 47 -15.59 14.86 -10.07
N TYR A 48 -15.36 15.57 -11.18
CA TYR A 48 -15.82 16.94 -11.37
C TYR A 48 -16.60 17.02 -12.67
N HIS A 49 -17.85 17.46 -12.56
CA HIS A 49 -18.74 17.70 -13.68
C HIS A 49 -18.98 19.21 -13.83
N GLN A 50 -18.84 19.71 -15.05
CA GLN A 50 -19.13 21.10 -15.36
C GLN A 50 -20.03 21.17 -16.60
N SER A 51 -21.31 21.48 -16.38
CA SER A 51 -22.26 21.86 -17.42
C SER A 51 -22.71 23.31 -17.25
N ALA A 52 -23.50 23.83 -18.19
CA ALA A 52 -24.09 25.16 -18.10
C ALA A 52 -25.04 25.31 -16.89
N GLU A 53 -25.63 24.19 -16.45
CA GLU A 53 -26.68 24.16 -15.43
C GLU A 53 -26.19 23.63 -14.08
N MET A 54 -25.10 22.86 -14.07
CA MET A 54 -24.67 22.12 -12.88
C MET A 54 -23.15 22.03 -12.77
N ARG A 55 -22.64 22.24 -11.55
CA ARG A 55 -21.24 22.04 -11.21
C ARG A 55 -21.13 21.13 -10.00
N SER A 56 -21.03 19.83 -10.24
CA SER A 56 -20.93 18.85 -9.15
C SER A 56 -19.51 18.34 -8.97
N CYS A 57 -19.21 18.03 -7.73
CA CYS A 57 -17.95 17.49 -7.29
C CYS A 57 -18.25 16.36 -6.31
N ARG A 58 -17.78 15.16 -6.64
CA ARG A 58 -18.00 13.97 -5.82
C ARG A 58 -16.67 13.35 -5.47
N GLY A 59 -16.39 13.15 -4.18
CA GLY A 59 -15.17 12.50 -3.71
C GLY A 59 -15.40 11.05 -3.32
N TYR A 60 -14.35 10.24 -3.42
CA TYR A 60 -14.41 8.80 -3.23
C TYR A 60 -13.24 8.31 -2.37
N THR A 61 -13.49 7.28 -1.57
CA THR A 61 -12.47 6.60 -0.74
C THR A 61 -11.47 5.80 -1.57
N GLN A 62 -11.82 5.43 -2.79
CA GLN A 62 -11.03 4.56 -3.66
C GLN A 62 -10.52 5.31 -4.89
N MET A 63 -9.43 4.85 -5.51
CA MET A 63 -9.04 5.39 -6.82
C MET A 63 -9.97 4.87 -7.92
N MET A 64 -10.45 5.76 -8.78
CA MET A 64 -11.15 5.33 -9.98
C MET A 64 -10.18 4.69 -10.97
N THR A 65 -10.54 3.52 -11.49
CA THR A 65 -9.78 2.83 -12.53
C THR A 65 -10.66 2.64 -13.76
N THR A 66 -10.05 2.32 -14.91
CA THR A 66 -10.77 2.01 -16.16
C THR A 66 -11.75 0.84 -16.02
N ASN A 67 -11.58 0.01 -14.99
CA ASN A 67 -12.42 -1.16 -14.73
C ASN A 67 -13.31 -0.97 -13.49
N SER A 68 -13.29 0.21 -12.84
CA SER A 68 -14.17 0.46 -11.70
C SER A 68 -15.60 0.64 -12.19
N LEU A 69 -16.52 -0.13 -11.61
CA LEU A 69 -17.98 -0.06 -11.84
C LEU A 69 -18.61 1.30 -11.48
N THR A 70 -17.82 2.25 -10.96
CA THR A 70 -18.22 3.65 -10.77
C THR A 70 -18.01 4.43 -12.05
N THR A 71 -19.00 4.39 -12.92
CA THR A 71 -19.07 5.26 -14.08
C THR A 71 -19.45 6.68 -13.61
N PRO A 72 -18.68 7.71 -13.98
CA PRO A 72 -19.04 9.10 -13.70
C PRO A 72 -20.38 9.47 -14.34
N ALA A 73 -21.07 10.48 -13.80
CA ALA A 73 -22.21 11.06 -14.51
C ALA A 73 -21.76 11.54 -15.91
N LEU A 74 -22.64 11.45 -16.91
CA LEU A 74 -22.38 11.87 -18.29
C LEU A 74 -21.64 13.23 -18.33
N GLY A 75 -20.44 13.26 -18.94
CA GLY A 75 -19.62 14.47 -19.03
C GLY A 75 -18.75 14.82 -17.81
N ALA A 76 -18.86 14.07 -16.71
CA ALA A 76 -18.00 14.23 -15.54
C ALA A 76 -16.61 13.65 -15.81
N ARG A 77 -15.55 14.34 -15.36
CA ARG A 77 -14.17 13.87 -15.46
C ARG A 77 -13.69 13.37 -14.11
N SER A 78 -13.00 12.23 -14.10
CA SER A 78 -12.43 11.63 -12.90
C SER A 78 -10.98 12.06 -12.67
N PHE A 79 -10.60 12.21 -11.41
CA PHE A 79 -9.28 12.64 -10.98
C PHE A 79 -8.85 11.87 -9.75
N SER A 80 -7.69 11.23 -9.80
CA SER A 80 -7.08 10.60 -8.62
C SER A 80 -6.11 11.57 -7.96
N LEU A 81 -6.17 11.68 -6.63
CA LEU A 81 -5.14 12.40 -5.89
C LEU A 81 -3.85 11.58 -6.00
N LYS A 82 -2.83 12.14 -6.64
CA LYS A 82 -1.53 11.49 -6.72
C LYS A 82 -0.98 11.35 -5.30
N GLY A 83 -0.97 10.12 -4.77
CA GLY A 83 0.06 9.74 -3.80
C GLY A 83 1.45 9.99 -4.40
N PRO A 84 2.54 9.90 -3.60
CA PRO A 84 3.89 10.03 -4.12
C PRO A 84 4.03 9.19 -5.40
N ARG A 85 4.60 9.79 -6.47
CA ARG A 85 4.67 9.15 -7.79
C ARG A 85 5.39 7.82 -7.63
N CYS A 86 4.65 6.74 -7.83
CA CYS A 86 5.24 5.41 -7.78
C CYS A 86 6.28 5.30 -8.91
N PRO A 87 7.56 5.03 -8.62
CA PRO A 87 8.60 5.07 -9.63
C PRO A 87 8.57 3.79 -10.48
N VAL A 88 7.60 3.70 -11.39
CA VAL A 88 7.39 2.54 -12.27
C VAL A 88 8.61 2.25 -13.14
N SER A 89 9.32 3.29 -13.58
CA SER A 89 10.60 3.15 -14.30
C SER A 89 11.68 2.41 -13.50
N SER A 90 11.58 2.44 -12.17
CA SER A 90 12.48 1.73 -11.25
C SER A 90 11.93 0.36 -10.83
N GLY A 91 10.85 -0.10 -11.46
CA GLY A 91 10.24 -1.41 -11.22
C GLY A 91 9.24 -1.47 -10.07
N PHE A 92 8.82 -0.33 -9.51
CA PHE A 92 7.74 -0.31 -8.53
C PHE A 92 6.37 -0.45 -9.20
N VAL A 93 5.46 -1.14 -8.53
CA VAL A 93 4.07 -1.32 -8.93
C VAL A 93 3.19 -0.57 -7.94
N GLN A 94 2.22 0.18 -8.46
CA GLN A 94 1.20 0.82 -7.65
C GLN A 94 -0.07 -0.01 -7.70
N ASP A 95 -0.56 -0.43 -6.54
CA ASP A 95 -1.91 -0.95 -6.41
C ASP A 95 -2.91 0.20 -6.43
N ALA A 96 -3.90 0.09 -7.31
CA ALA A 96 -4.86 1.15 -7.53
C ALA A 96 -5.86 1.30 -6.38
N MET A 97 -6.20 0.22 -5.66
CA MET A 97 -7.23 0.30 -4.61
C MET A 97 -6.68 0.90 -3.32
N THR A 98 -5.46 0.53 -2.95
CA THR A 98 -4.82 0.93 -1.69
C THR A 98 -3.84 2.08 -1.84
N GLY A 99 -3.45 2.40 -3.08
CA GLY A 99 -2.37 3.35 -3.36
C GLY A 99 -0.98 2.80 -3.01
N LEU A 100 -0.86 1.56 -2.52
CA LEU A 100 0.40 0.94 -2.14
C LEU A 100 1.36 0.92 -3.34
N CYS A 101 2.51 1.57 -3.19
CA CYS A 101 3.57 1.53 -4.17
C CYS A 101 4.70 0.64 -3.66
N TYR A 102 4.90 -0.52 -4.27
CA TYR A 102 5.81 -1.54 -3.77
C TYR A 102 6.69 -2.15 -4.88
N LYS A 103 7.80 -2.75 -4.47
CA LYS A 103 8.69 -3.49 -5.37
C LYS A 103 9.20 -4.76 -4.71
N ALA A 104 9.10 -5.89 -5.41
CA ALA A 104 9.76 -7.12 -5.03
C ALA A 104 11.15 -7.25 -5.67
N TYR A 105 12.14 -7.64 -4.87
CA TYR A 105 13.45 -8.07 -5.35
C TYR A 105 13.61 -9.57 -5.12
N HIS A 106 14.06 -10.31 -6.14
CA HIS A 106 14.12 -11.77 -6.09
C HIS A 106 15.48 -12.33 -5.68
N ASP A 107 16.52 -11.50 -5.72
CA ASP A 107 17.81 -11.80 -5.15
C ASP A 107 17.70 -11.89 -3.62
N ARG A 108 18.58 -12.69 -3.02
CA ARG A 108 18.50 -13.02 -1.60
C ARG A 108 19.60 -12.32 -0.81
N TYR A 109 19.21 -11.67 0.27
CA TYR A 109 20.11 -10.91 1.14
C TYR A 109 19.78 -11.19 2.61
N ASN A 110 20.72 -10.92 3.50
CA ASN A 110 20.41 -10.84 4.93
C ASN A 110 19.55 -9.59 5.22
N TYR A 111 18.99 -9.48 6.42
CA TYR A 111 18.01 -8.45 6.72
C TYR A 111 18.59 -7.02 6.60
N THR A 112 19.79 -6.80 7.12
CA THR A 112 20.42 -5.46 7.08
C THR A 112 20.75 -5.03 5.64
N ALA A 113 21.36 -5.90 4.83
CA ALA A 113 21.63 -5.58 3.42
C ALA A 113 20.34 -5.41 2.61
N ALA A 114 19.33 -6.24 2.87
CA ALA A 114 18.02 -6.11 2.24
C ALA A 114 17.38 -4.74 2.50
N ARG A 115 17.50 -4.21 3.72
CA ARG A 115 16.94 -2.90 4.06
C ARG A 115 17.67 -1.78 3.34
N ALA A 116 19.00 -1.87 3.26
CA ALA A 116 19.81 -0.89 2.54
C ALA A 116 19.38 -0.78 1.06
N ILE A 117 19.07 -1.91 0.41
CA ILE A 117 18.57 -1.94 -0.98
C ILE A 117 17.24 -1.16 -1.13
N CYS A 118 16.31 -1.28 -0.18
CA CYS A 118 15.10 -0.45 -0.22
C CYS A 118 15.46 1.04 -0.08
N GLN A 119 16.36 1.36 0.85
CA GLN A 119 16.74 2.75 1.16
C GLN A 119 17.48 3.45 0.02
N GLU A 120 18.20 2.72 -0.84
CA GLU A 120 18.83 3.26 -2.06
C GLU A 120 17.84 3.93 -3.03
N THR A 121 16.55 3.61 -2.95
CA THR A 121 15.51 4.14 -3.83
C THR A 121 14.51 5.05 -3.09
N ASP A 122 14.94 5.64 -1.98
CA ASP A 122 14.11 6.42 -1.05
C ASP A 122 12.83 5.65 -0.68
N SER A 123 12.99 4.36 -0.38
CA SER A 123 11.92 3.45 0.03
C SER A 123 12.36 2.73 1.30
N ASP A 124 11.48 1.93 1.91
CA ASP A 124 11.86 1.08 3.02
C ASP A 124 11.18 -0.29 2.89
N PHE A 125 11.43 -1.21 3.81
CA PHE A 125 10.67 -2.46 3.84
C PHE A 125 9.16 -2.19 3.89
N ILE A 126 8.43 -3.05 3.17
CA ILE A 126 6.97 -3.02 3.20
C ILE A 126 6.43 -3.22 4.62
N MET A 127 5.42 -2.44 4.96
CA MET A 127 4.58 -2.66 6.14
C MET A 127 3.26 -3.26 5.70
N LEU A 128 2.93 -4.44 6.22
CA LEU A 128 1.65 -5.13 5.96
C LEU A 128 0.73 -4.95 7.16
N ASP A 129 0.53 -3.69 7.51
CA ASP A 129 -0.16 -3.22 8.71
C ASP A 129 -1.68 -3.16 8.55
N THR A 130 -2.19 -3.37 7.33
CA THR A 130 -3.63 -3.45 7.02
C THR A 130 -3.94 -4.69 6.19
N GLU A 131 -5.17 -5.19 6.33
CA GLU A 131 -5.69 -6.30 5.52
C GLU A 131 -5.60 -5.99 4.02
N ASP A 132 -5.93 -4.76 3.63
CA ASP A 132 -5.91 -4.36 2.24
C ASP A 132 -4.52 -4.53 1.61
N LYS A 133 -3.45 -4.16 2.32
CA LYS A 133 -2.07 -4.35 1.84
C LYS A 133 -1.70 -5.84 1.70
N VAL A 134 -2.15 -6.69 2.61
CA VAL A 134 -1.98 -8.15 2.49
C VAL A 134 -2.69 -8.66 1.24
N GLN A 135 -3.94 -8.22 1.03
CA GLN A 135 -4.74 -8.60 -0.13
C GLN A 135 -4.14 -8.12 -1.46
N VAL A 136 -3.44 -6.99 -1.49
CA VAL A 136 -2.67 -6.57 -2.67
C VAL A 136 -1.61 -7.60 -3.05
N LEU A 137 -0.87 -8.11 -2.06
CA LEU A 137 0.17 -9.10 -2.33
C LEU A 137 -0.43 -10.45 -2.76
N ILE A 138 -1.57 -10.85 -2.19
CA ILE A 138 -2.28 -12.09 -2.55
C ILE A 138 -2.82 -12.02 -3.99
N ARG A 139 -3.42 -10.88 -4.39
CA ARG A 139 -3.95 -10.69 -5.76
C ARG A 139 -2.86 -10.69 -6.84
N GLY A 140 -1.61 -10.49 -6.44
CA GLY A 140 -0.46 -10.85 -7.24
C GLY A 140 -0.04 -9.81 -8.27
N GLY A 141 1.26 -9.53 -8.27
CA GLY A 141 1.98 -8.96 -9.40
C GLY A 141 3.46 -9.33 -9.37
N GLN A 142 4.10 -9.20 -8.19
CA GLN A 142 5.56 -9.39 -8.06
C GLN A 142 6.00 -10.40 -7.01
N VAL A 143 5.11 -10.92 -6.16
CA VAL A 143 5.47 -11.92 -5.15
C VAL A 143 5.40 -13.32 -5.77
N LEU A 144 6.47 -14.11 -5.62
CA LEU A 144 6.52 -15.50 -6.08
C LEU A 144 5.91 -16.46 -5.03
N PRO A 145 5.06 -17.44 -5.44
CA PRO A 145 4.58 -18.49 -4.55
C PRO A 145 5.73 -19.25 -3.85
N GLY A 146 5.55 -19.57 -2.57
CA GLY A 146 6.54 -20.31 -1.77
C GLY A 146 7.83 -19.54 -1.47
N GLY A 147 7.90 -18.25 -1.81
CA GLY A 147 9.05 -17.39 -1.53
C GLY A 147 8.90 -16.60 -0.23
N GLY A 148 9.89 -16.68 0.66
CA GLY A 148 10.04 -15.76 1.79
C GLY A 148 10.60 -14.41 1.34
N TYR A 149 9.94 -13.32 1.74
CA TYR A 149 10.35 -11.93 1.50
C TYR A 149 10.49 -11.20 2.83
N TRP A 150 11.64 -10.57 3.07
CA TRP A 150 11.82 -9.66 4.20
C TRP A 150 10.81 -8.52 4.16
N MET A 151 10.33 -8.15 5.35
CA MET A 151 9.39 -7.06 5.56
C MET A 151 9.79 -6.21 6.77
N GLY A 152 9.07 -5.10 6.99
CA GLY A 152 9.35 -4.13 8.04
C GLY A 152 9.06 -4.62 9.47
N LEU A 153 8.68 -5.87 9.66
CA LEU A 153 8.30 -6.42 10.96
C LEU A 153 9.53 -7.00 11.68
N ARG A 154 9.77 -6.52 12.90
CA ARG A 154 10.93 -6.93 13.71
C ARG A 154 10.59 -6.95 15.20
N ARG A 155 11.22 -7.86 15.94
CA ARG A 155 11.23 -7.87 17.41
C ARG A 155 12.21 -6.83 17.95
N PRO A 156 11.81 -5.97 18.90
CA PRO A 156 12.73 -5.05 19.55
C PRO A 156 13.85 -5.78 20.30
N SER A 157 15.09 -5.32 20.12
CA SER A 157 16.30 -5.94 20.65
C SER A 157 16.37 -5.95 22.19
N TYR A 158 15.59 -5.12 22.88
CA TYR A 158 15.54 -5.08 24.36
C TYR A 158 14.80 -6.26 24.99
N LEU A 159 14.07 -7.07 24.21
CA LEU A 159 13.38 -8.26 24.73
C LEU A 159 14.32 -9.46 24.98
N GLY A 160 15.55 -9.40 24.46
CA GLY A 160 16.59 -10.40 24.66
C GLY A 160 16.30 -11.77 24.01
N PRO A 161 17.31 -12.66 23.88
CA PRO A 161 17.19 -13.95 23.21
C PRO A 161 16.41 -15.03 24.01
N THR A 162 15.89 -14.69 25.20
CA THR A 162 15.45 -15.69 26.19
C THR A 162 13.95 -16.00 26.20
N THR A 163 13.10 -15.28 25.46
CA THR A 163 11.68 -15.64 25.34
C THR A 163 11.48 -16.75 24.30
N ARG A 164 11.77 -18.00 24.73
CA ARG A 164 11.21 -19.17 24.03
C ARG A 164 9.70 -19.07 24.17
N ASN A 165 8.99 -18.88 23.06
CA ASN A 165 7.54 -18.58 22.95
C ASN A 165 7.19 -17.09 22.83
N SER A 166 7.87 -16.35 21.95
CA SER A 166 7.41 -15.00 21.60
C SER A 166 6.00 -15.03 21.04
N THR A 167 5.13 -14.16 21.53
CA THR A 167 3.84 -13.89 20.91
C THR A 167 3.98 -12.85 19.81
N ALA A 168 3.00 -12.79 18.90
CA ALA A 168 2.98 -11.77 17.83
C ALA A 168 3.00 -10.32 18.39
N SER A 169 2.53 -10.12 19.62
CA SER A 169 2.55 -8.82 20.32
C SER A 169 3.95 -8.32 20.68
N GLU A 170 4.98 -9.16 20.57
CA GLU A 170 6.39 -8.78 20.80
C GLU A 170 7.05 -8.15 19.56
N TYR A 171 6.38 -8.14 18.42
CA TYR A 171 6.89 -7.54 17.19
C TYR A 171 6.31 -6.15 16.99
N ALA A 172 7.05 -5.33 16.26
CA ALA A 172 6.61 -4.01 15.87
C ALA A 172 7.04 -3.72 14.44
N TRP A 173 6.23 -2.92 13.76
CA TRP A 173 6.58 -2.39 12.46
C TRP A 173 7.73 -1.42 12.58
N THR A 174 8.63 -1.46 11.61
CA THR A 174 9.77 -0.56 11.53
C THR A 174 9.71 0.25 10.25
N ARG A 175 9.94 1.56 10.36
CA ARG A 175 10.13 2.49 9.25
C ARG A 175 11.43 3.25 9.47
N THR A 176 12.23 3.36 8.42
CA THR A 176 13.62 3.86 8.42
C THR A 176 14.47 3.28 9.55
N GLY A 177 14.20 2.02 9.95
CA GLY A 177 14.87 1.35 11.06
C GLY A 177 14.32 1.64 12.46
N GLN A 178 13.33 2.53 12.58
CA GLN A 178 12.68 2.91 13.85
C GLN A 178 11.34 2.21 14.02
N PHE A 179 10.96 1.89 15.26
CA PHE A 179 9.66 1.29 15.56
C PHE A 179 8.53 2.32 15.43
N VAL A 180 7.47 1.97 14.69
CA VAL A 180 6.37 2.90 14.36
C VAL A 180 4.98 2.39 14.74
N GLY A 181 4.83 1.15 15.19
CA GLY A 181 3.52 0.64 15.61
C GLY A 181 3.51 -0.83 15.99
N SER A 182 2.46 -1.24 16.69
CA SER A 182 2.18 -2.63 17.06
C SER A 182 1.60 -3.43 15.90
N VAL A 183 1.69 -4.76 16.00
CA VAL A 183 1.04 -5.68 15.06
C VAL A 183 -0.45 -5.74 15.37
N ASN A 184 -1.28 -5.33 14.41
CA ASN A 184 -2.74 -5.35 14.54
C ASN A 184 -3.40 -6.48 13.74
N TYR A 185 -2.65 -7.16 12.88
CA TYR A 185 -3.14 -8.23 12.01
C TYR A 185 -2.37 -9.52 12.30
N PHE A 186 -3.08 -10.64 12.50
CA PHE A 186 -2.50 -11.90 12.97
C PHE A 186 -2.65 -12.98 11.90
N MET A 187 -1.53 -13.45 11.34
CA MET A 187 -1.48 -14.68 10.57
C MET A 187 -0.59 -15.70 11.28
N SER A 188 -1.25 -16.70 11.87
CA SER A 188 -0.79 -17.94 12.53
C SER A 188 0.48 -17.90 13.41
N PRO A 189 0.42 -18.38 14.66
CA PRO A 189 1.59 -18.42 15.53
C PRO A 189 2.45 -19.61 15.14
N ALA A 190 3.52 -19.38 14.39
CA ALA A 190 4.66 -20.26 14.61
C ALA A 190 5.40 -19.76 15.87
N THR A 191 5.84 -20.70 16.69
CA THR A 191 6.65 -20.41 17.87
C THR A 191 8.03 -20.01 17.39
N PHE A 192 8.50 -18.85 17.85
CA PHE A 192 9.61 -18.18 17.20
C PHE A 192 10.62 -17.62 18.20
N ASN A 193 11.90 -17.94 18.04
CA ASN A 193 12.99 -17.42 18.88
C ASN A 193 13.88 -16.46 18.09
N GLN A 194 13.31 -15.74 17.12
CA GLN A 194 14.07 -15.00 16.12
C GLN A 194 13.44 -13.63 15.88
N ASP A 195 14.23 -12.69 15.36
CA ASP A 195 13.93 -11.27 15.49
C ASP A 195 13.35 -10.62 14.23
N CYS A 196 13.57 -11.16 13.04
CA CYS A 196 13.20 -10.50 11.79
C CYS A 196 12.20 -11.33 10.99
N ALA A 197 11.11 -10.70 10.52
CA ALA A 197 10.06 -11.41 9.82
C ALA A 197 10.20 -11.37 8.30
N THR A 198 9.75 -12.47 7.70
CA THR A 198 9.48 -12.62 6.28
C THR A 198 8.01 -12.97 6.08
N CYS A 199 7.50 -12.68 4.89
CA CYS A 199 6.23 -13.19 4.42
C CYS A 199 6.41 -14.18 3.29
N ALA A 200 5.52 -15.16 3.20
CA ALA A 200 5.39 -16.02 2.03
C ALA A 200 3.92 -16.23 1.67
N MET A 201 3.65 -16.29 0.36
CA MET A 201 2.39 -16.81 -0.15
C MET A 201 2.43 -18.33 -0.10
N ILE A 202 1.44 -18.95 0.54
CA ILE A 202 1.22 -20.40 0.48
C ILE A 202 0.17 -20.71 -0.61
N PRO A 203 0.11 -21.94 -1.14
CA PRO A 203 -0.83 -22.33 -2.21
C PRO A 203 -2.32 -22.36 -1.82
N ASP A 204 -2.70 -21.73 -0.71
CA ASP A 204 -4.09 -21.57 -0.27
C ASP A 204 -4.63 -20.23 -0.81
N PRO A 205 -5.87 -20.17 -1.34
CA PRO A 205 -6.47 -18.95 -1.88
C PRO A 205 -6.46 -17.73 -0.95
N ASN A 206 -6.29 -17.91 0.37
CA ASN A 206 -6.17 -16.82 1.35
C ASN A 206 -4.83 -16.83 2.11
N GLY A 207 -3.90 -17.66 1.69
CA GLY A 207 -2.79 -18.04 2.54
C GLY A 207 -1.58 -17.13 2.37
N PHE A 208 -1.48 -16.18 3.28
CA PHE A 208 -0.25 -15.46 3.55
C PHE A 208 0.25 -15.90 4.94
N ILE A 209 1.53 -16.22 5.07
CA ILE A 209 2.10 -16.59 6.37
C ILE A 209 3.31 -15.73 6.64
N TRP A 210 3.53 -15.46 7.92
CA TRP A 210 4.76 -14.83 8.37
C TRP A 210 5.65 -15.90 8.99
N MET A 211 6.93 -15.83 8.67
CA MET A 211 7.97 -16.66 9.24
C MET A 211 9.06 -15.74 9.73
N VAL A 212 9.59 -15.97 10.92
CA VAL A 212 10.74 -15.19 11.38
C VAL A 212 12.02 -15.98 11.26
N TYR A 213 13.11 -15.23 11.12
CA TYR A 213 14.47 -15.68 10.90
C TYR A 213 15.42 -14.78 11.71
N PRO A 214 16.62 -15.27 12.06
CA PRO A 214 17.68 -14.39 12.52
C PRO A 214 17.90 -13.29 11.48
N CYS A 215 17.99 -12.03 11.92
CA CYS A 215 18.21 -10.90 11.03
C CYS A 215 19.54 -11.02 10.27
N GLU A 216 20.55 -11.57 10.96
CA GLU A 216 21.92 -11.70 10.48
C GLU A 216 22.34 -13.17 10.35
N GLY A 217 23.52 -13.39 9.75
CA GLY A 217 24.10 -14.71 9.55
C GLY A 217 23.73 -15.34 8.21
N SER A 218 23.42 -16.64 8.21
CA SER A 218 23.12 -17.40 6.98
C SER A 218 21.69 -17.22 6.45
N SER A 219 20.85 -16.50 7.18
CA SER A 219 19.46 -16.26 6.81
C SER A 219 19.39 -15.25 5.67
N VAL A 220 19.04 -15.72 4.49
CA VAL A 220 18.88 -14.87 3.31
C VAL A 220 17.52 -15.06 2.69
N ASN A 221 16.83 -13.97 2.40
CA ASN A 221 15.50 -13.97 1.79
C ASN A 221 15.39 -12.87 0.74
N ARG A 222 14.32 -12.96 -0.05
CA ARG A 222 13.93 -11.94 -1.02
C ARG A 222 13.47 -10.67 -0.30
N ILE A 223 13.18 -9.61 -1.02
CA ILE A 223 12.87 -8.31 -0.41
C ILE A 223 11.56 -7.76 -0.94
N LEU A 224 10.74 -7.18 -0.07
CA LEU A 224 9.64 -6.30 -0.46
C LEU A 224 9.89 -4.90 0.08
N CYS A 225 9.93 -3.93 -0.82
CA CYS A 225 10.06 -2.52 -0.48
C CYS A 225 8.73 -1.79 -0.73
N GLU A 226 8.42 -0.79 0.09
CA GLU A 226 7.31 0.15 -0.02
C GLU A 226 7.85 1.57 -0.16
N LYS A 227 7.31 2.32 -1.12
CA LYS A 227 7.65 3.72 -1.33
C LYS A 227 6.94 4.58 -0.27
N LEU A 228 7.73 5.38 0.46
CA LEU A 228 7.25 6.29 1.51
C LEU A 228 6.68 7.60 0.93
#